data_AF-A0A2D6UHE2-F1
#
_entry.id   AF-A0A2D6UHE2-F1
#
_cell.length_a   1.000
_cell.length_b   1.000
_cell.length_c   1.000
_cell.angle_alpha   90.00
_cell.angle_beta   90.00
_cell.angle_gamma   90.00
#
_symmetry.space_group_name_H-M   'P 1'
#
loop_
_entity.id
_entity.type
_entity.pdbx_description
1 polymer ?
#
loop_
_entity_poly.entity_id
_entity_poly.type
_entity_poly.pdbx_seq_one_letter_code
_entity_poly.pdbx_strand_id
1 'polypeptide(L)'
;MKSCYLAIVVALCSTQLGIGSDFKLPATDENVPGQGTLRRHGWFQNLWEKRRSAWAKQVQQDQGALVFLGDSITQGWGGNLSKSFPEVKVANRGISGDTTRGVLLRLEEDVIKLNPSGVVILIGTNDLEEGDSADSVAGNLKLIISQLKKHNSKMPILLCQVMPSSATKRRPAGRIREINQKCFAVVRGDPQITVLDTWTLFADTKGDAKKMEFPDLLHPNKAGYNKWAAALRPLLATHGFLEKVVPTFEKEDGFEMLFNGKDLTGWGFRDRKTLKPSKTFDGMKSSHDDRYVAINGRLVVTTPPEGRRIQQLWTTREFPEDFILKLEFRATPNADSGVFIRKPQLQCRDYSLAGPWKSLPNYKPQDWNELVVQVQGGIAHCTCNGDILNSEFKVPATGPIGLEGDRGQMEYRHIRMKTLK
;
A
#
# COMPACT_ATOMS: atom_id res chain seq x y z
N MET A 1 -38.51 -41.75 -51.00
CA MET A 1 -37.13 -42.25 -51.15
C MET A 1 -36.18 -41.25 -50.53
N LYS A 2 -35.30 -41.75 -49.65
CA LYS A 2 -34.51 -41.03 -48.64
C LYS A 2 -33.37 -40.24 -49.27
N SER A 3 -33.28 -38.93 -48.98
CA SER A 3 -32.06 -38.14 -49.20
C SER A 3 -31.17 -38.27 -47.97
N CYS A 4 -30.03 -38.93 -48.14
CA CYS A 4 -28.97 -39.05 -47.15
C CYS A 4 -28.17 -37.74 -47.08
N TYR A 5 -28.13 -37.12 -45.90
CA TYR A 5 -27.18 -36.07 -45.57
C TYR A 5 -25.78 -36.68 -45.39
N LEU A 6 -24.84 -36.25 -46.22
CA LEU A 6 -23.42 -36.56 -46.07
C LEU A 6 -22.81 -35.52 -45.12
N ALA A 7 -22.67 -35.87 -43.84
CA ALA A 7 -21.96 -35.05 -42.87
C ALA A 7 -20.44 -35.27 -43.05
N ILE A 8 -19.75 -34.27 -43.59
CA ILE A 8 -18.29 -34.22 -43.61
C ILE A 8 -17.82 -33.89 -42.19
N VAL A 9 -17.36 -34.91 -41.47
CA VAL A 9 -16.63 -34.74 -40.21
C VAL A 9 -15.22 -34.30 -40.58
N VAL A 10 -14.95 -33.00 -40.52
CA VAL A 10 -13.58 -32.48 -40.53
C VAL A 10 -12.97 -32.82 -39.17
N ALA A 11 -12.19 -33.89 -39.13
CA ALA A 11 -11.31 -34.19 -38.01
C ALA A 11 -10.24 -33.10 -37.94
N LEU A 12 -10.46 -32.09 -37.11
CA LEU A 12 -9.41 -31.18 -36.67
C LEU A 12 -8.42 -32.00 -35.85
N CYS A 13 -7.33 -32.39 -36.51
CA CYS A 13 -6.17 -32.98 -35.89
C CYS A 13 -5.58 -31.93 -34.94
N SER A 14 -5.98 -31.99 -33.67
CA SER A 14 -5.35 -31.24 -32.60
C SER A 14 -3.96 -31.84 -32.38
N THR A 15 -2.97 -31.30 -33.08
CA THR A 15 -1.58 -31.46 -32.67
C THR A 15 -1.43 -30.80 -31.31
N GLN A 16 -1.57 -31.57 -30.24
CA GLN A 16 -1.00 -31.26 -28.94
C GLN A 16 0.52 -31.20 -29.13
N LEU A 17 1.01 -30.03 -29.53
CA LEU A 17 2.41 -29.67 -29.34
C LEU A 17 2.65 -29.71 -27.83
N GLY A 18 3.42 -30.69 -27.39
CA GLY A 18 3.82 -30.83 -25.99
C GLY A 18 4.40 -29.52 -25.50
N ILE A 19 3.85 -29.00 -24.40
CA ILE A 19 4.40 -27.84 -23.69
C ILE A 19 5.65 -28.33 -22.94
N GLY A 20 6.74 -28.45 -23.67
CA GLY A 20 8.09 -28.54 -23.13
C GLY A 20 8.70 -27.15 -23.10
N SER A 21 8.15 -26.23 -22.31
CA SER A 21 8.93 -25.05 -21.91
C SER A 21 9.72 -25.46 -20.68
N ASP A 22 10.92 -26.01 -20.88
CA ASP A 22 11.88 -26.12 -19.79
C ASP A 22 12.12 -24.68 -19.33
N PHE A 23 11.55 -24.27 -18.18
CA PHE A 23 11.66 -22.92 -17.62
C PHE A 23 13.08 -22.57 -17.17
N LYS A 24 14.09 -23.14 -17.82
CA LYS A 24 15.52 -22.95 -17.63
C LYS A 24 15.89 -21.48 -17.85
N LEU A 25 16.83 -21.01 -17.05
CA LEU A 25 17.44 -19.71 -17.27
C LEU A 25 18.29 -19.74 -18.54
N PRO A 26 18.24 -18.70 -19.39
CA PRO A 26 19.13 -18.57 -20.53
C PRO A 26 20.60 -18.65 -20.11
N ALA A 27 21.39 -19.44 -20.85
CA ALA A 27 22.81 -19.66 -20.55
C ALA A 27 23.65 -18.38 -20.71
N THR A 28 23.26 -17.50 -21.64
CA THR A 28 23.92 -16.22 -21.94
C THR A 28 22.94 -15.07 -21.76
N ASP A 29 23.45 -13.84 -21.79
CA ASP A 29 22.65 -12.60 -21.76
C ASP A 29 22.09 -12.23 -23.14
N GLU A 30 22.38 -13.02 -24.17
CA GLU A 30 21.92 -12.79 -25.52
C GLU A 30 20.39 -12.85 -25.59
N ASN A 31 19.77 -11.80 -26.13
CA ASN A 31 18.31 -11.64 -26.21
C ASN A 31 17.57 -11.67 -24.85
N VAL A 32 18.27 -11.47 -23.72
CA VAL A 32 17.66 -11.38 -22.40
C VAL A 32 17.41 -9.91 -22.04
N PRO A 33 16.14 -9.49 -21.81
CA PRO A 33 15.81 -8.10 -21.53
C PRO A 33 16.41 -7.60 -20.21
N GLY A 34 16.46 -6.27 -20.08
CA GLY A 34 16.94 -5.59 -18.88
C GLY A 34 18.46 -5.49 -18.76
N GLN A 35 18.91 -4.86 -17.68
CA GLN A 35 20.31 -4.59 -17.37
C GLN A 35 20.70 -5.20 -16.02
N GLY A 36 22.00 -5.32 -15.75
CA GLY A 36 22.49 -5.91 -14.51
C GLY A 36 22.46 -7.44 -14.53
N THR A 37 22.59 -8.04 -13.36
CA THR A 37 22.94 -9.46 -13.25
C THR A 37 21.71 -10.36 -13.29
N LEU A 38 21.74 -11.37 -14.17
CA LEU A 38 20.87 -12.54 -14.07
C LEU A 38 21.63 -13.63 -13.33
N ARG A 39 21.18 -13.99 -12.12
CA ARG A 39 21.87 -15.01 -11.33
C ARG A 39 21.85 -16.36 -12.05
N ARG A 40 22.99 -17.04 -12.10
CA ARG A 40 23.16 -18.35 -12.74
C ARG A 40 23.88 -19.37 -11.86
N HIS A 41 23.88 -19.17 -10.54
CA HIS A 41 24.35 -20.21 -9.63
C HIS A 41 23.48 -21.46 -9.77
N GLY A 42 24.07 -22.65 -9.74
CA GLY A 42 23.34 -23.91 -9.97
C GLY A 42 22.15 -24.10 -9.01
N TRP A 43 22.29 -23.70 -7.74
CA TRP A 43 21.17 -23.74 -6.79
C TRP A 43 20.00 -22.83 -7.21
N PHE A 44 20.30 -21.66 -7.78
CA PHE A 44 19.30 -20.70 -8.23
C PHE A 44 18.62 -21.18 -9.51
N GLN A 45 19.38 -21.71 -10.47
CA GLN A 45 18.83 -22.28 -11.70
C GLN A 45 17.85 -23.42 -11.40
N ASN A 46 18.24 -24.33 -10.52
CA ASN A 46 17.38 -25.44 -10.09
C ASN A 46 16.11 -24.93 -9.37
N LEU A 47 16.23 -23.93 -8.48
CA LEU A 47 15.08 -23.37 -7.79
C LEU A 47 14.13 -22.64 -8.74
N TRP A 48 14.69 -21.82 -9.64
CA TRP A 48 13.97 -21.08 -10.66
C TRP A 48 13.13 -22.02 -11.53
N GLU A 49 13.77 -23.03 -12.13
CA GLU A 49 13.10 -24.00 -13.00
C GLU A 49 12.02 -24.77 -12.23
N LYS A 50 12.33 -25.22 -11.00
CA LYS A 50 11.36 -25.93 -10.15
C LYS A 50 10.14 -25.07 -9.83
N ARG A 51 10.32 -23.80 -9.44
CA ARG A 51 9.22 -22.89 -9.07
C ARG A 51 8.33 -22.59 -10.28
N ARG A 52 8.93 -22.19 -11.39
CA ARG A 52 8.20 -21.84 -12.61
C ARG A 52 7.47 -23.05 -13.21
N SER A 53 8.11 -24.22 -13.22
CA SER A 53 7.46 -25.47 -13.63
C SER A 53 6.27 -25.86 -12.74
N ALA A 54 6.31 -25.55 -11.45
CA ALA A 54 5.17 -25.77 -10.56
C ALA A 54 4.02 -24.78 -10.85
N TRP A 55 4.33 -23.49 -11.02
CA TRP A 55 3.32 -22.46 -11.31
C TRP A 55 2.67 -22.61 -12.68
N ALA A 56 3.40 -23.12 -13.69
CA ALA A 56 2.86 -23.42 -15.00
C ALA A 56 1.67 -24.40 -14.94
N LYS A 57 1.66 -25.29 -13.94
CA LYS A 57 0.55 -26.24 -13.69
C LYS A 57 -0.62 -25.60 -12.93
N GLN A 58 -0.45 -24.40 -12.41
CA GLN A 58 -1.42 -23.68 -11.55
C GLN A 58 -1.97 -22.41 -12.20
N VAL A 59 -1.64 -22.11 -13.47
CA VAL A 59 -2.10 -20.90 -14.16
C VAL A 59 -3.63 -20.72 -14.08
N GLN A 60 -4.39 -21.79 -14.34
CA GLN A 60 -5.85 -21.73 -14.27
C GLN A 60 -6.35 -21.49 -12.82
N GLN A 61 -5.71 -22.15 -11.84
CA GLN A 61 -6.03 -21.96 -10.43
C GLN A 61 -5.75 -20.53 -9.98
N ASP A 62 -4.70 -19.89 -10.50
CA ASP A 62 -4.25 -18.56 -10.08
C ASP A 62 -4.81 -17.41 -10.94
N GLN A 63 -5.67 -17.68 -11.93
CA GLN A 63 -6.32 -16.65 -12.75
C GLN A 63 -7.02 -15.58 -11.89
N GLY A 64 -6.81 -14.29 -12.21
CA GLY A 64 -7.43 -13.16 -11.52
C GLY A 64 -6.89 -12.89 -10.12
N ALA A 65 -5.83 -13.58 -9.68
CA ALA A 65 -5.25 -13.35 -8.37
C ALA A 65 -4.60 -11.96 -8.24
N LEU A 66 -4.54 -11.45 -7.02
CA LEU A 66 -3.60 -10.41 -6.62
C LEU A 66 -2.20 -11.06 -6.52
N VAL A 67 -1.31 -10.67 -7.43
CA VAL A 67 0.02 -11.29 -7.52
C VAL A 67 1.01 -10.58 -6.61
N PHE A 68 1.68 -11.33 -5.74
CA PHE A 68 2.83 -10.86 -4.98
C PHE A 68 4.11 -11.26 -5.72
N LEU A 69 4.77 -10.28 -6.34
CA LEU A 69 5.93 -10.45 -7.20
C LEU A 69 7.21 -10.02 -6.48
N GLY A 70 8.22 -10.88 -6.46
CA GLY A 70 9.50 -10.53 -5.84
C GLY A 70 10.49 -11.67 -5.71
N ASP A 71 11.28 -11.60 -4.64
CA ASP A 71 12.41 -12.48 -4.38
C ASP A 71 12.17 -13.46 -3.19
N SER A 72 13.22 -13.74 -2.41
CA SER A 72 13.18 -14.59 -1.21
C SER A 72 12.26 -14.03 -0.12
N ILE A 73 12.12 -12.71 0.00
CA ILE A 73 11.23 -12.07 0.98
C ILE A 73 9.78 -12.38 0.62
N THR A 74 9.42 -12.25 -0.66
CA THR A 74 8.08 -12.63 -1.12
C THR A 74 7.88 -14.14 -1.03
N GLN A 75 8.87 -14.94 -1.47
CA GLN A 75 8.80 -16.40 -1.42
C GLN A 75 8.60 -16.92 0.02
N GLY A 76 9.32 -16.32 0.98
CA GLY A 76 9.36 -16.73 2.38
C GLY A 76 8.05 -16.52 3.12
N TRP A 77 7.13 -15.70 2.60
CA TRP A 77 5.78 -15.58 3.13
C TRP A 77 5.01 -16.91 3.03
N GLY A 78 5.32 -17.72 2.01
CA GLY A 78 4.83 -19.09 1.86
C GLY A 78 3.31 -19.22 1.90
N GLY A 79 2.83 -20.33 2.46
CA GLY A 79 1.39 -20.61 2.62
C GLY A 79 0.67 -19.73 3.65
N ASN A 80 1.37 -18.79 4.31
CA ASN A 80 0.74 -17.83 5.21
C ASN A 80 0.23 -16.58 4.47
N LEU A 81 0.65 -16.33 3.23
CA LEU A 81 0.20 -15.17 2.46
C LEU A 81 -1.33 -15.15 2.30
N SER A 82 -1.94 -16.28 1.94
CA SER A 82 -3.40 -16.40 1.85
C SER A 82 -4.09 -16.22 3.21
N LYS A 83 -3.45 -16.65 4.31
CA LYS A 83 -3.96 -16.43 5.67
C LYS A 83 -3.90 -14.96 6.09
N SER A 84 -2.93 -14.20 5.58
CA SER A 84 -2.86 -12.75 5.80
C SER A 84 -4.01 -12.02 5.11
N PHE A 85 -4.52 -12.54 4.00
CA PHE A 85 -5.57 -11.92 3.19
C PHE A 85 -6.67 -12.94 2.80
N PRO A 86 -7.47 -13.45 3.76
CA PRO A 86 -8.33 -14.61 3.57
C PRO A 86 -9.44 -14.41 2.51
N GLU A 87 -9.85 -13.17 2.26
CA GLU A 87 -10.90 -12.82 1.29
C GLU A 87 -10.34 -12.45 -0.09
N VAL A 88 -9.02 -12.55 -0.26
CA VAL A 88 -8.32 -12.18 -1.49
C VAL A 88 -7.70 -13.42 -2.10
N LYS A 89 -8.05 -13.70 -3.36
CA LYS A 89 -7.32 -14.68 -4.14
C LYS A 89 -5.92 -14.12 -4.42
N VAL A 90 -4.90 -14.72 -3.83
CA VAL A 90 -3.51 -14.27 -3.93
C VAL A 90 -2.65 -15.33 -4.62
N ALA A 91 -1.66 -14.87 -5.38
CA ALA A 91 -0.65 -15.72 -5.99
C ALA A 91 0.74 -15.26 -5.57
N ASN A 92 1.51 -16.13 -4.91
CA ASN A 92 2.90 -15.85 -4.56
C ASN A 92 3.80 -16.18 -5.75
N ARG A 93 4.47 -15.16 -6.29
CA ARG A 93 5.45 -15.25 -7.38
C ARG A 93 6.82 -14.76 -6.93
N GLY A 94 7.22 -15.10 -5.71
CA GLY A 94 8.56 -14.90 -5.18
C GLY A 94 9.51 -16.06 -5.52
N ILE A 95 10.72 -15.75 -6.01
CA ILE A 95 11.81 -16.73 -6.17
C ILE A 95 13.03 -16.29 -5.37
N SER A 96 13.54 -17.15 -4.49
CA SER A 96 14.73 -16.81 -3.69
C SER A 96 15.93 -16.49 -4.57
N GLY A 97 16.57 -15.35 -4.31
CA GLY A 97 17.74 -14.88 -5.06
C GLY A 97 17.41 -14.12 -6.34
N ASP A 98 16.14 -13.97 -6.71
CA ASP A 98 15.76 -13.31 -7.95
C ASP A 98 16.17 -11.82 -7.95
N THR A 99 16.62 -11.33 -9.09
CA THR A 99 16.96 -9.90 -9.32
C THR A 99 15.84 -9.23 -10.10
N THR A 100 15.87 -7.90 -10.24
CA THR A 100 14.90 -7.20 -11.11
C THR A 100 14.95 -7.71 -12.55
N ARG A 101 16.13 -8.07 -13.04
CA ARG A 101 16.31 -8.63 -14.39
C ARG A 101 15.68 -10.01 -14.53
N GLY A 102 15.82 -10.86 -13.52
CA GLY A 102 15.14 -12.15 -13.49
C GLY A 102 13.62 -12.00 -13.43
N VAL A 103 13.10 -11.15 -12.55
CA VAL A 103 11.65 -10.83 -12.51
C VAL A 103 11.13 -10.37 -13.87
N LEU A 104 11.87 -9.48 -14.55
CA LEU A 104 11.50 -9.01 -15.89
C LEU A 104 11.43 -10.15 -16.91
N LEU A 105 12.40 -11.07 -16.89
CA LEU A 105 12.46 -12.20 -17.81
C LEU A 105 11.27 -13.15 -17.67
N ARG A 106 10.75 -13.36 -16.46
CA ARG A 106 9.64 -14.30 -16.20
C ARG A 106 8.26 -13.65 -16.12
N LEU A 107 8.17 -12.35 -16.33
CA LEU A 107 6.97 -11.56 -16.07
C LEU A 107 5.77 -12.05 -16.88
N GLU A 108 5.98 -12.38 -18.16
CA GLU A 108 4.92 -12.83 -19.05
C GLU A 108 4.26 -14.12 -18.55
N GLU A 109 5.04 -15.17 -18.34
CA GLU A 109 4.48 -16.47 -17.97
C GLU A 109 4.00 -16.55 -16.54
N ASP A 110 4.71 -15.91 -15.61
CA ASP A 110 4.49 -16.09 -14.19
C ASP A 110 3.45 -15.11 -13.64
N VAL A 111 3.23 -13.97 -14.32
CA VAL A 111 2.36 -12.89 -13.84
C VAL A 111 1.30 -12.53 -14.87
N ILE A 112 1.68 -12.10 -16.09
CA ILE A 112 0.73 -11.57 -17.08
C ILE A 112 -0.27 -12.63 -17.52
N LYS A 113 0.17 -13.87 -17.75
CA LYS A 113 -0.71 -15.00 -18.09
C LYS A 113 -1.75 -15.31 -17.01
N LEU A 114 -1.59 -14.84 -15.78
CA LEU A 114 -2.60 -14.99 -14.72
C LEU A 114 -3.76 -14.01 -14.84
N ASN A 115 -3.71 -13.05 -15.78
CA ASN A 115 -4.65 -11.93 -15.87
C ASN A 115 -4.89 -11.29 -14.48
N PRO A 116 -3.83 -10.77 -13.84
CA PRO A 116 -3.87 -10.36 -12.43
C PRO A 116 -4.91 -9.26 -12.18
N SER A 117 -5.55 -9.31 -11.01
CA SER A 117 -6.42 -8.23 -10.55
C SER A 117 -5.64 -7.06 -9.94
N GLY A 118 -4.37 -7.29 -9.58
CA GLY A 118 -3.42 -6.32 -9.05
C GLY A 118 -2.04 -6.96 -8.90
N VAL A 119 -1.00 -6.14 -8.72
CA VAL A 119 0.36 -6.65 -8.44
C VAL A 119 0.98 -5.89 -7.27
N VAL A 120 1.47 -6.63 -6.27
CA VAL A 120 2.33 -6.13 -5.20
C VAL A 120 3.78 -6.48 -5.53
N ILE A 121 4.65 -5.48 -5.66
CA ILE A 121 6.04 -5.65 -6.09
C ILE A 121 6.98 -5.32 -4.93
N LEU A 122 7.89 -6.25 -4.62
CA LEU A 122 9.06 -6.01 -3.75
C LEU A 122 10.27 -6.74 -4.37
N ILE A 123 11.21 -6.00 -4.93
CA ILE A 123 12.38 -6.56 -5.62
C ILE A 123 13.53 -5.53 -5.63
N GLY A 124 14.78 -6.00 -5.74
CA GLY A 124 15.97 -5.14 -5.88
C GLY A 124 17.06 -5.39 -4.83
N THR A 125 16.74 -6.12 -3.74
CA THR A 125 17.73 -6.40 -2.68
C THR A 125 18.86 -7.31 -3.16
N ASN A 126 18.58 -8.19 -4.13
CA ASN A 126 19.54 -9.14 -4.68
C ASN A 126 20.43 -8.51 -5.75
N ASP A 127 19.92 -7.55 -6.51
CA ASP A 127 20.68 -6.74 -7.44
C ASP A 127 21.84 -6.03 -6.70
N LEU A 128 21.60 -5.53 -5.49
CA LEU A 128 22.66 -4.97 -4.63
C LEU A 128 23.72 -6.00 -4.23
N GLU A 129 23.30 -7.21 -3.88
CA GLU A 129 24.24 -8.29 -3.57
C GLU A 129 25.05 -8.71 -4.80
N GLU A 130 24.52 -8.59 -6.01
CA GLU A 130 25.28 -8.80 -7.25
C GLU A 130 26.19 -7.61 -7.61
N GLY A 131 26.03 -6.47 -6.92
CA GLY A 131 26.80 -5.25 -7.20
C GLY A 131 26.21 -4.39 -8.31
N ASP A 132 24.97 -4.65 -8.72
CA ASP A 132 24.28 -3.87 -9.74
C ASP A 132 24.04 -2.42 -9.29
N SER A 133 23.92 -1.52 -10.28
CA SER A 133 23.64 -0.11 -10.03
C SER A 133 22.16 0.13 -9.70
N ALA A 134 21.88 1.18 -8.94
CA ALA A 134 20.50 1.59 -8.68
C ALA A 134 19.79 2.05 -9.97
N ASP A 135 20.54 2.50 -10.99
CA ASP A 135 20.00 2.80 -12.33
C ASP A 135 19.55 1.55 -13.07
N SER A 136 20.32 0.46 -13.02
CA SER A 136 19.95 -0.83 -13.61
C SER A 136 18.64 -1.35 -12.98
N VAL A 137 18.55 -1.29 -11.65
CA VAL A 137 17.35 -1.68 -10.88
C VAL A 137 16.13 -0.85 -11.28
N ALA A 138 16.26 0.48 -11.30
CA ALA A 138 15.16 1.38 -11.68
C ALA A 138 14.76 1.21 -13.16
N GLY A 139 15.74 1.00 -14.05
CA GLY A 139 15.50 0.72 -15.47
C GLY A 139 14.70 -0.56 -15.69
N ASN A 140 15.06 -1.65 -15.00
CA ASN A 140 14.31 -2.90 -15.04
C ASN A 140 12.91 -2.75 -14.45
N LEU A 141 12.76 -2.04 -13.32
CA LEU A 141 11.44 -1.74 -12.75
C LEU A 141 10.56 -0.97 -13.73
N LYS A 142 11.11 0.00 -14.46
CA LYS A 142 10.37 0.73 -15.51
C LYS A 142 9.86 -0.20 -16.60
N LEU A 143 10.66 -1.17 -17.03
CA LEU A 143 10.26 -2.18 -18.02
C LEU A 143 9.16 -3.11 -17.48
N ILE A 144 9.30 -3.58 -16.24
CA ILE A 144 8.28 -4.40 -15.55
C ILE A 144 6.94 -3.66 -15.52
N ILE A 145 6.94 -2.42 -15.01
CA ILE A 145 5.75 -1.58 -14.93
C ILE A 145 5.15 -1.35 -16.31
N SER A 146 5.97 -1.05 -17.32
CA SER A 146 5.48 -0.85 -18.68
C SER A 146 4.73 -2.06 -19.23
N GLN A 147 5.19 -3.28 -18.94
CA GLN A 147 4.51 -4.51 -19.37
C GLN A 147 3.20 -4.73 -18.59
N LEU A 148 3.20 -4.52 -17.27
CA LEU A 148 2.00 -4.61 -16.45
C LEU A 148 0.92 -3.62 -16.89
N LYS A 149 1.29 -2.37 -17.16
CA LYS A 149 0.38 -1.32 -17.65
C LYS A 149 -0.15 -1.62 -19.05
N LYS A 150 0.70 -2.19 -19.92
CA LYS A 150 0.29 -2.64 -21.27
C LYS A 150 -0.75 -3.76 -21.18
N HIS A 151 -0.59 -4.68 -20.22
CA HIS A 151 -1.55 -5.74 -19.99
C HIS A 151 -2.89 -5.20 -19.48
N ASN A 152 -2.88 -4.32 -18.47
CA ASN A 152 -4.10 -3.70 -17.95
C ASN A 152 -3.84 -2.28 -17.44
N SER A 153 -4.36 -1.28 -18.15
CA SER A 153 -4.15 0.15 -17.87
C SER A 153 -4.90 0.68 -16.65
N LYS A 154 -5.71 -0.15 -15.98
CA LYS A 154 -6.47 0.20 -14.77
C LYS A 154 -6.13 -0.70 -13.57
N MET A 155 -5.27 -1.69 -13.75
CA MET A 155 -4.91 -2.62 -12.67
C MET A 155 -4.04 -1.90 -11.64
N PRO A 156 -4.37 -1.95 -10.34
CA PRO A 156 -3.55 -1.31 -9.32
C PRO A 156 -2.20 -2.02 -9.16
N ILE A 157 -1.13 -1.22 -9.06
CA ILE A 157 0.22 -1.68 -8.78
C ILE A 157 0.67 -1.11 -7.43
N LEU A 158 1.00 -1.97 -6.48
CA LEU A 158 1.55 -1.59 -5.18
C LEU A 158 3.06 -1.83 -5.19
N LEU A 159 3.84 -0.76 -5.20
CA LEU A 159 5.30 -0.84 -5.14
C LEU A 159 5.77 -0.69 -3.69
N CYS A 160 6.29 -1.76 -3.11
CA CYS A 160 6.98 -1.70 -1.83
C CYS A 160 8.41 -1.18 -2.07
N GLN A 161 8.84 -0.22 -1.27
CA GLN A 161 10.26 0.12 -1.20
C GLN A 161 11.08 -1.10 -0.79
N VAL A 162 12.27 -1.27 -1.37
CA VAL A 162 13.21 -2.30 -0.92
C VAL A 162 13.42 -2.15 0.58
N MET A 163 13.24 -3.24 1.32
CA MET A 163 13.37 -3.27 2.78
C MET A 163 14.83 -3.06 3.20
N PRO A 164 15.09 -2.60 4.43
CA PRO A 164 16.43 -2.57 4.99
C PRO A 164 17.04 -3.95 5.11
N SER A 165 18.36 -3.96 5.06
CA SER A 165 19.21 -5.09 5.35
C SER A 165 20.43 -4.58 6.12
N SER A 166 21.60 -5.19 5.97
CA SER A 166 22.82 -4.74 6.63
C SER A 166 23.99 -4.70 5.65
N ALA A 167 24.96 -3.83 5.90
CA ALA A 167 26.24 -3.85 5.19
C ALA A 167 26.93 -5.23 5.25
N THR A 168 26.76 -5.96 6.35
CA THR A 168 27.26 -7.34 6.51
C THR A 168 26.63 -8.35 5.54
N LYS A 169 25.47 -8.01 4.97
CA LYS A 169 24.78 -8.75 3.91
C LYS A 169 25.05 -8.16 2.52
N ARG A 170 26.10 -7.34 2.37
CA ARG A 170 26.43 -6.61 1.12
C ARG A 170 25.30 -5.69 0.65
N ARG A 171 24.48 -5.19 1.58
CA ARG A 171 23.30 -4.36 1.31
C ARG A 171 23.30 -3.13 2.23
N PRO A 172 24.30 -2.24 2.12
CA PRO A 172 24.41 -1.08 2.99
C PRO A 172 23.24 -0.11 2.80
N ALA A 173 22.79 0.52 3.90
CA ALA A 173 21.61 1.37 3.92
C ALA A 173 21.60 2.49 2.86
N GLY A 174 22.76 3.11 2.60
CA GLY A 174 22.90 4.14 1.57
C GLY A 174 22.51 3.67 0.17
N ARG A 175 22.91 2.46 -0.21
CA ARG A 175 22.63 1.87 -1.53
C ARG A 175 21.17 1.48 -1.70
N ILE A 176 20.54 0.96 -0.64
CA ILE A 176 19.11 0.64 -0.69
C ILE A 176 18.27 1.93 -0.78
N ARG A 177 18.63 2.98 -0.03
CA ARG A 177 17.98 4.29 -0.16
C ARG A 177 18.11 4.86 -1.58
N GLU A 178 19.29 4.72 -2.21
CA GLU A 178 19.52 5.13 -3.59
C GLU A 178 18.59 4.38 -4.57
N ILE A 179 18.45 3.05 -4.42
CA ILE A 179 17.47 2.26 -5.18
C ILE A 179 16.05 2.79 -4.96
N ASN A 180 15.63 2.96 -3.71
CA ASN A 180 14.27 3.41 -3.40
C ASN A 180 13.97 4.80 -3.99
N GLN A 181 14.95 5.70 -3.99
CA GLN A 181 14.84 7.02 -4.62
C GLN A 181 14.69 6.93 -6.14
N LYS A 182 15.53 6.13 -6.82
CA LYS A 182 15.45 5.98 -8.29
C LYS A 182 14.19 5.25 -8.72
N CYS A 183 13.79 4.20 -8.01
CA CYS A 183 12.53 3.50 -8.24
C CYS A 183 11.32 4.42 -8.02
N PHE A 184 11.33 5.27 -6.97
CA PHE A 184 10.29 6.27 -6.78
C PHE A 184 10.26 7.27 -7.95
N ALA A 185 11.41 7.74 -8.43
CA ALA A 185 11.48 8.65 -9.57
C ALA A 185 10.88 8.06 -10.85
N VAL A 186 10.99 6.74 -11.06
CA VAL A 186 10.36 6.04 -12.20
C VAL A 186 8.83 6.09 -12.15
N VAL A 187 8.24 6.02 -10.96
CA VAL A 187 6.77 5.90 -10.78
C VAL A 187 6.10 7.20 -10.36
N ARG A 188 6.89 8.25 -10.11
CA ARG A 188 6.40 9.54 -9.64
C ARG A 188 5.41 10.14 -10.63
N GLY A 189 4.24 10.50 -10.12
CA GLY A 189 3.14 11.06 -10.91
C GLY A 189 2.29 10.02 -11.64
N ASP A 190 2.54 8.71 -11.44
CA ASP A 190 1.73 7.65 -12.06
C ASP A 190 0.55 7.25 -11.15
N PRO A 191 -0.69 7.60 -11.50
CA PRO A 191 -1.85 7.34 -10.65
C PRO A 191 -2.21 5.84 -10.52
N GLN A 192 -1.64 4.97 -11.37
CA GLN A 192 -1.85 3.52 -11.25
C GLN A 192 -1.01 2.89 -10.14
N ILE A 193 0.00 3.60 -9.64
CA ILE A 193 1.01 3.06 -8.73
C ILE A 193 0.87 3.72 -7.36
N THR A 194 0.72 2.89 -6.33
CA THR A 194 0.81 3.34 -4.94
C THR A 194 2.09 2.80 -4.31
N VAL A 195 2.91 3.69 -3.77
CA VAL A 195 4.18 3.32 -3.12
C VAL A 195 3.96 3.11 -1.62
N LEU A 196 4.42 1.98 -1.10
CA LEU A 196 4.42 1.65 0.32
C LEU A 196 5.83 1.82 0.91
N ASP A 197 5.97 2.63 1.96
CA ASP A 197 7.24 2.84 2.69
C ASP A 197 7.54 1.66 3.62
N THR A 198 7.98 0.56 3.02
CA THR A 198 8.52 -0.62 3.73
C THR A 198 9.95 -0.41 4.21
N TRP A 199 10.65 0.64 3.77
CA TRP A 199 11.99 0.95 4.28
C TRP A 199 11.93 1.44 5.73
N THR A 200 11.22 2.56 5.95
CA THR A 200 11.10 3.21 7.27
C THR A 200 10.44 2.30 8.29
N LEU A 201 9.50 1.45 7.83
CA LEU A 201 8.81 0.48 8.68
C LEU A 201 9.76 -0.46 9.44
N PHE A 202 10.81 -0.90 8.76
CA PHE A 202 11.71 -1.96 9.21
C PHE A 202 13.13 -1.48 9.53
N ALA A 203 13.45 -0.22 9.21
CA ALA A 203 14.78 0.33 9.42
C ALA A 203 14.94 0.75 10.88
N ASP A 204 16.07 0.39 11.49
CA ASP A 204 16.50 0.93 12.77
C ASP A 204 17.07 2.34 12.62
N THR A 205 17.57 2.92 13.72
CA THR A 205 18.13 4.28 13.73
C THR A 205 19.42 4.44 12.91
N LYS A 206 20.09 3.34 12.57
CA LYS A 206 21.28 3.31 11.71
C LYS A 206 20.92 3.07 10.24
N GLY A 207 19.67 2.69 9.97
CA GLY A 207 19.17 2.33 8.64
C GLY A 207 19.31 0.84 8.32
N ASP A 208 19.73 0.02 9.28
CA ASP A 208 19.83 -1.43 9.13
C ASP A 208 18.48 -2.10 9.47
N ALA A 209 18.30 -3.36 9.07
CA ALA A 209 17.11 -4.13 9.41
C ALA A 209 17.01 -4.37 10.93
N LYS A 210 15.84 -4.15 11.52
CA LYS A 210 15.56 -4.46 12.92
C LYS A 210 15.69 -5.96 13.17
N LYS A 211 16.71 -6.37 13.94
CA LYS A 211 17.03 -7.77 14.22
C LYS A 211 15.86 -8.59 14.81
N MET A 212 14.99 -7.94 15.57
CA MET A 212 13.79 -8.57 16.16
C MET A 212 12.79 -9.03 15.10
N GLU A 213 12.73 -8.35 13.96
CA GLU A 213 11.83 -8.64 12.84
C GLU A 213 12.58 -9.39 11.72
N PHE A 214 13.90 -9.20 11.63
CA PHE A 214 14.82 -9.79 10.65
C PHE A 214 15.97 -10.49 11.37
N PRO A 215 15.80 -11.74 11.82
CA PRO A 215 16.79 -12.44 12.65
C PRO A 215 18.16 -12.57 11.97
N ASP A 216 18.17 -12.67 10.64
CA ASP A 216 19.37 -12.71 9.81
C ASP A 216 19.72 -11.37 9.15
N LEU A 217 19.04 -10.27 9.51
CA LEU A 217 19.17 -8.94 8.90
C LEU A 217 18.79 -8.89 7.40
N LEU A 218 17.97 -9.82 6.90
CA LEU A 218 17.50 -9.80 5.50
C LEU A 218 16.06 -10.31 5.33
N HIS A 219 15.71 -11.43 5.96
CA HIS A 219 14.41 -12.07 5.82
C HIS A 219 13.50 -11.77 7.02
N PRO A 220 12.25 -11.30 6.79
CA PRO A 220 11.29 -11.13 7.86
C PRO A 220 10.98 -12.48 8.55
N ASN A 221 10.83 -12.46 9.87
CA ASN A 221 10.19 -13.54 10.62
C ASN A 221 8.66 -13.36 10.61
N LYS A 222 7.94 -14.19 11.37
CA LYS A 222 6.47 -14.12 11.48
C LYS A 222 5.97 -12.73 11.91
N ALA A 223 6.65 -12.07 12.85
CA ALA A 223 6.27 -10.72 13.29
C ALA A 223 6.51 -9.69 12.17
N GLY A 224 7.62 -9.80 11.44
CA GLY A 224 7.91 -8.97 10.27
C GLY A 224 6.85 -9.10 9.17
N TYR A 225 6.46 -10.34 8.82
CA TYR A 225 5.38 -10.56 7.84
C TYR A 225 4.02 -10.04 8.31
N ASN A 226 3.68 -10.20 9.59
CA ASN A 226 2.45 -9.64 10.15
C ASN A 226 2.43 -8.11 10.05
N LYS A 227 3.57 -7.47 10.32
CA LYS A 227 3.72 -6.01 10.21
C LYS A 227 3.61 -5.54 8.75
N TRP A 228 4.22 -6.27 7.82
CA TRP A 228 4.08 -5.97 6.38
C TRP A 228 2.64 -6.16 5.90
N ALA A 229 1.95 -7.22 6.36
CA ALA A 229 0.54 -7.45 6.08
C ALA A 229 -0.32 -6.27 6.57
N ALA A 230 -0.12 -5.82 7.81
CA ALA A 230 -0.82 -4.68 8.39
C ALA A 230 -0.59 -3.40 7.56
N ALA A 231 0.65 -3.15 7.12
CA ALA A 231 0.99 -2.02 6.27
C ALA A 231 0.31 -2.03 4.89
N LEU A 232 0.05 -3.22 4.32
CA LEU A 232 -0.64 -3.37 3.03
C LEU A 232 -2.15 -3.20 3.15
N ARG A 233 -2.76 -3.56 4.29
CA ARG A 233 -4.23 -3.59 4.45
C ARG A 233 -4.94 -2.29 4.04
N PRO A 234 -4.53 -1.08 4.49
CA PRO A 234 -5.18 0.16 4.09
C PRO A 234 -5.18 0.37 2.56
N LEU A 235 -4.05 0.06 1.91
CA LEU A 235 -3.91 0.21 0.46
C LEU A 235 -4.76 -0.81 -0.28
N LEU A 236 -4.74 -2.07 0.16
CA LEU A 236 -5.57 -3.13 -0.41
C LEU A 236 -7.07 -2.84 -0.24
N ALA A 237 -7.48 -2.26 0.89
CA ALA A 237 -8.84 -1.84 1.12
C ALA A 237 -9.27 -0.67 0.21
N THR A 238 -8.37 0.28 -0.03
CA THR A 238 -8.59 1.43 -0.95
C THR A 238 -8.73 0.96 -2.40
N HIS A 239 -7.93 -0.02 -2.81
CA HIS A 239 -8.00 -0.64 -4.14
C HIS A 239 -9.07 -1.74 -4.26
N GLY A 240 -9.94 -1.87 -3.26
CA GLY A 240 -11.11 -2.75 -3.32
C GLY A 240 -10.81 -4.25 -3.17
N PHE A 241 -9.62 -4.64 -2.70
CA PHE A 241 -9.31 -6.04 -2.39
C PHE A 241 -9.86 -6.48 -1.04
N LEU A 242 -9.86 -5.58 -0.05
CA LEU A 242 -10.29 -5.84 1.34
C LEU A 242 -11.38 -4.87 1.78
N GLU A 243 -12.06 -5.19 2.90
CA GLU A 243 -13.02 -4.30 3.57
C GLU A 243 -14.07 -3.72 2.59
N LYS A 244 -14.66 -4.64 1.82
CA LYS A 244 -15.69 -4.36 0.82
C LYS A 244 -17.06 -4.10 1.44
N VAL A 245 -17.27 -4.56 2.66
CA VAL A 245 -18.52 -4.41 3.41
C VAL A 245 -18.32 -3.34 4.48
N VAL A 246 -19.29 -2.42 4.57
CA VAL A 246 -19.32 -1.39 5.61
C VAL A 246 -19.86 -2.03 6.89
N PRO A 247 -19.10 -2.10 7.99
CA PRO A 247 -19.62 -2.58 9.26
C PRO A 247 -20.74 -1.67 9.76
N THR A 248 -21.77 -2.25 10.39
CA THR A 248 -22.76 -1.45 11.13
C THR A 248 -22.06 -0.74 12.28
N PHE A 249 -22.34 0.55 12.44
CA PHE A 249 -21.83 1.36 13.54
C PHE A 249 -22.99 2.06 14.23
N GLU A 250 -23.13 1.80 15.53
CA GLU A 250 -24.08 2.49 16.39
C GLU A 250 -23.36 3.65 17.07
N LYS A 251 -23.71 4.88 16.67
CA LYS A 251 -23.18 6.09 17.30
C LYS A 251 -23.70 6.20 18.74
N GLU A 252 -22.90 6.75 19.64
CA GLU A 252 -23.32 6.97 21.02
C GLU A 252 -24.40 8.07 21.15
N ASP A 253 -25.16 8.04 22.24
CA ASP A 253 -26.21 9.01 22.51
C ASP A 253 -25.68 10.45 22.63
N GLY A 254 -26.39 11.35 21.96
CA GLY A 254 -26.02 12.77 21.87
C GLY A 254 -24.89 13.07 20.88
N PHE A 255 -24.28 12.07 20.24
CA PHE A 255 -23.37 12.31 19.12
C PHE A 255 -24.12 12.47 17.80
N GLU A 256 -23.67 13.41 16.98
CA GLU A 256 -24.01 13.54 15.56
C GLU A 256 -22.82 13.13 14.69
N MET A 257 -23.10 12.56 13.51
CA MET A 257 -22.06 12.18 12.56
C MET A 257 -21.60 13.40 11.76
N LEU A 258 -20.29 13.66 11.73
CA LEU A 258 -19.69 14.65 10.84
C LEU A 258 -19.40 14.05 9.46
N PHE A 259 -19.08 12.76 9.40
CA PHE A 259 -18.91 12.02 8.15
C PHE A 259 -19.99 10.94 8.06
N ASN A 260 -20.75 10.95 6.98
CA ASN A 260 -21.91 10.07 6.80
C ASN A 260 -21.55 8.66 6.31
N GLY A 261 -20.28 8.38 6.03
CA GLY A 261 -19.79 7.09 5.55
C GLY A 261 -19.99 6.81 4.05
N LYS A 262 -20.64 7.72 3.31
CA LYS A 262 -21.06 7.51 1.91
C LYS A 262 -20.42 8.49 0.94
N ASP A 263 -20.36 9.77 1.31
CA ASP A 263 -19.87 10.86 0.47
C ASP A 263 -19.32 12.01 1.35
N LEU A 264 -18.86 13.08 0.71
CA LEU A 264 -18.24 14.24 1.36
C LEU A 264 -19.25 15.34 1.72
N THR A 265 -20.53 15.01 1.93
CA THR A 265 -21.53 15.96 2.41
C THR A 265 -21.14 16.56 3.76
N GLY A 266 -21.19 17.88 3.85
CA GLY A 266 -20.71 18.65 4.99
C GLY A 266 -19.21 18.95 4.96
N TRP A 267 -18.49 18.56 3.89
CA TRP A 267 -17.06 18.78 3.73
C TRP A 267 -16.71 19.59 2.48
N GLY A 268 -15.58 20.27 2.52
CA GLY A 268 -15.15 21.19 1.48
C GLY A 268 -13.71 21.65 1.62
N PHE A 269 -13.24 22.39 0.62
CA PHE A 269 -11.99 23.14 0.72
C PHE A 269 -12.25 24.55 1.25
N ARG A 270 -11.26 25.07 1.96
CA ARG A 270 -11.19 26.44 2.47
C ARG A 270 -9.89 27.08 2.03
N ASP A 271 -9.88 28.40 1.91
CA ASP A 271 -8.64 29.14 1.71
C ASP A 271 -7.69 28.95 2.91
N ARG A 272 -6.42 28.67 2.64
CA ARG A 272 -5.46 28.26 3.71
C ARG A 272 -5.14 29.39 4.69
N LYS A 273 -5.30 30.66 4.29
CA LYS A 273 -4.98 31.81 5.15
C LYS A 273 -6.20 32.32 5.90
N THR A 274 -7.31 32.47 5.18
CA THR A 274 -8.53 33.10 5.67
C THR A 274 -9.56 32.11 6.21
N LEU A 275 -9.41 30.82 5.91
CA LEU A 275 -10.37 29.75 6.20
C LEU A 275 -11.77 29.98 5.61
N LYS A 276 -11.93 30.92 4.67
CA LYS A 276 -13.19 31.11 3.95
C LYS A 276 -13.48 29.88 3.07
N PRO A 277 -14.71 29.36 3.05
CA PRO A 277 -15.10 28.29 2.12
C PRO A 277 -14.75 28.64 0.68
N SER A 278 -14.11 27.71 -0.03
CA SER A 278 -13.74 27.87 -1.44
C SER A 278 -14.46 26.87 -2.34
N LYS A 279 -14.70 25.64 -1.87
CA LYS A 279 -15.47 24.61 -2.57
C LYS A 279 -16.19 23.71 -1.56
N THR A 280 -17.37 23.22 -1.91
CA THR A 280 -18.09 22.17 -1.15
C THR A 280 -18.17 20.89 -1.98
N PHE A 281 -18.34 19.75 -1.30
CA PHE A 281 -18.37 18.43 -1.93
C PHE A 281 -19.63 17.64 -1.55
N ASP A 282 -20.74 18.35 -1.35
CA ASP A 282 -22.02 17.72 -0.99
C ASP A 282 -22.48 16.72 -2.06
N GLY A 283 -22.80 15.51 -1.63
CA GLY A 283 -23.14 14.36 -2.50
C GLY A 283 -21.98 13.78 -3.31
N MET A 284 -20.76 14.33 -3.22
CA MET A 284 -19.61 13.85 -4.00
C MET A 284 -18.83 12.78 -3.26
N LYS A 285 -18.48 11.69 -3.94
CA LYS A 285 -17.63 10.63 -3.35
C LYS A 285 -16.16 11.02 -3.24
N SER A 286 -15.68 11.95 -4.05
CA SER A 286 -14.30 12.43 -3.99
C SER A 286 -14.20 13.94 -4.06
N SER A 287 -13.12 14.49 -3.49
CA SER A 287 -12.72 15.86 -3.76
C SER A 287 -12.28 16.00 -5.23
N HIS A 288 -12.33 17.21 -5.78
CA HIS A 288 -11.99 17.46 -7.19
C HIS A 288 -10.55 17.07 -7.61
N ASP A 289 -9.65 16.91 -6.64
CA ASP A 289 -8.26 16.50 -6.84
C ASP A 289 -7.98 15.05 -6.39
N ASP A 290 -9.04 14.29 -6.11
CA ASP A 290 -9.04 12.92 -5.60
C ASP A 290 -8.17 12.70 -4.35
N ARG A 291 -7.88 13.78 -3.59
CA ARG A 291 -7.14 13.68 -2.33
C ARG A 291 -7.96 13.08 -1.20
N TYR A 292 -9.27 13.29 -1.20
CA TYR A 292 -10.19 12.77 -0.21
C TYR A 292 -11.28 11.98 -0.92
N VAL A 293 -11.48 10.73 -0.51
CA VAL A 293 -12.43 9.82 -1.16
C VAL A 293 -13.21 9.06 -0.11
N ALA A 294 -14.54 9.04 -0.22
CA ALA A 294 -15.42 8.19 0.56
C ALA A 294 -15.47 6.78 -0.06
N ILE A 295 -14.96 5.79 0.67
CA ILE A 295 -14.88 4.38 0.25
C ILE A 295 -15.37 3.51 1.40
N ASN A 296 -16.48 2.80 1.21
CA ASN A 296 -17.00 1.79 2.13
C ASN A 296 -17.01 2.23 3.62
N GLY A 297 -17.59 3.39 3.92
CA GLY A 297 -17.65 3.90 5.30
C GLY A 297 -16.38 4.59 5.79
N ARG A 298 -15.33 4.67 4.96
CA ARG A 298 -14.06 5.34 5.26
C ARG A 298 -13.90 6.61 4.45
N LEU A 299 -13.39 7.65 5.08
CA LEU A 299 -12.85 8.84 4.41
C LEU A 299 -11.35 8.61 4.23
N VAL A 300 -10.95 8.30 3.00
CA VAL A 300 -9.59 7.95 2.62
C VAL A 300 -8.87 9.21 2.12
N VAL A 301 -7.78 9.54 2.78
CA VAL A 301 -6.80 10.54 2.33
C VAL A 301 -5.74 9.81 1.53
N THR A 302 -5.82 9.89 0.20
CA THR A 302 -5.02 9.08 -0.72
C THR A 302 -3.52 9.40 -0.66
N THR A 303 -2.66 8.55 -1.22
CA THR A 303 -1.24 8.92 -1.41
C THR A 303 -1.10 9.68 -2.73
N PRO A 304 -0.55 10.90 -2.77
CA PRO A 304 -0.34 11.61 -4.03
C PRO A 304 0.71 10.87 -4.89
N PRO A 305 0.45 10.61 -6.17
CA PRO A 305 1.43 9.97 -7.05
C PRO A 305 2.74 10.75 -7.15
N GLU A 306 2.71 12.07 -6.99
CA GLU A 306 3.88 12.94 -7.06
C GLU A 306 4.73 12.94 -5.78
N GLY A 307 4.28 12.25 -4.72
CA GLY A 307 4.90 12.18 -3.40
C GLY A 307 4.20 13.06 -2.38
N ARG A 308 4.95 13.92 -1.69
CA ARG A 308 4.40 14.79 -0.64
C ARG A 308 3.53 15.90 -1.24
N ARG A 309 2.27 16.01 -0.80
CA ARG A 309 1.35 17.09 -1.21
C ARG A 309 0.36 17.37 -0.08
N ILE A 310 0.55 18.51 0.58
CA ILE A 310 -0.36 19.00 1.62
C ILE A 310 -1.68 19.44 0.99
N GLN A 311 -2.78 18.85 1.43
CA GLN A 311 -4.14 19.30 1.19
C GLN A 311 -4.94 19.25 2.50
N GLN A 312 -5.98 20.07 2.60
CA GLN A 312 -6.81 20.16 3.81
C GLN A 312 -8.30 20.11 3.43
N LEU A 313 -9.02 19.16 4.02
CA LEU A 313 -10.47 19.06 3.94
C LEU A 313 -11.06 19.62 5.24
N TRP A 314 -12.12 20.39 5.13
CA TRP A 314 -12.74 21.08 6.25
C TRP A 314 -14.24 20.84 6.28
N THR A 315 -14.82 20.86 7.47
CA THR A 315 -16.27 20.98 7.62
C THR A 315 -16.75 22.30 7.00
N THR A 316 -17.93 22.28 6.39
CA THR A 316 -18.59 23.49 5.85
C THR A 316 -19.12 24.39 6.98
N ARG A 317 -19.52 23.79 8.11
CA ARG A 317 -19.91 24.50 9.33
C ARG A 317 -18.74 24.75 10.28
N GLU A 318 -18.97 25.67 11.21
CA GLU A 318 -18.08 26.02 12.32
C GLU A 318 -18.74 25.67 13.65
N PHE A 319 -17.93 25.52 14.70
CA PHE A 319 -18.37 24.98 16.00
C PHE A 319 -17.99 25.95 17.14
N PRO A 320 -18.90 26.84 17.56
CA PRO A 320 -18.64 27.79 18.64
C PRO A 320 -18.79 27.20 20.06
N GLU A 321 -19.58 26.14 20.23
CA GLU A 321 -19.84 25.52 21.53
C GLU A 321 -18.71 24.57 21.94
N ASP A 322 -18.57 24.34 23.24
CA ASP A 322 -17.73 23.26 23.77
C ASP A 322 -18.25 21.90 23.27
N PHE A 323 -17.35 20.95 23.02
CA PHE A 323 -17.72 19.69 22.39
C PHE A 323 -16.76 18.54 22.72
N ILE A 324 -17.23 17.32 22.47
CA ILE A 324 -16.40 16.12 22.35
C ILE A 324 -16.41 15.71 20.87
N LEU A 325 -15.25 15.75 20.23
CA LEU A 325 -15.00 15.17 18.91
C LEU A 325 -14.40 13.78 19.11
N LYS A 326 -14.99 12.77 18.45
CA LYS A 326 -14.42 11.44 18.33
C LYS A 326 -14.25 11.07 16.87
N LEU A 327 -13.18 10.37 16.56
CA LEU A 327 -12.98 9.73 15.27
C LEU A 327 -12.11 8.49 15.42
N GLU A 328 -12.20 7.58 14.47
CA GLU A 328 -11.24 6.50 14.32
C GLU A 328 -10.34 6.79 13.13
N PHE A 329 -9.04 6.53 13.27
CA PHE A 329 -8.07 6.68 12.19
C PHE A 329 -7.12 5.49 12.10
N ARG A 330 -6.57 5.26 10.91
CA ARG A 330 -5.39 4.44 10.70
C ARG A 330 -4.49 5.03 9.64
N ALA A 331 -3.21 4.66 9.71
CA ALA A 331 -2.14 5.29 8.95
C ALA A 331 -1.25 4.22 8.29
N THR A 332 -0.96 4.35 7.00
CA THR A 332 0.12 3.57 6.38
C THR A 332 1.47 3.94 7.02
N PRO A 333 2.50 3.08 6.92
CA PRO A 333 3.82 3.38 7.47
C PRO A 333 4.29 4.80 7.11
N ASN A 334 4.75 5.53 8.13
CA ASN A 334 5.33 6.87 7.96
C ASN A 334 4.36 7.94 7.39
N ALA A 335 3.06 7.66 7.34
CA ALA A 335 2.06 8.63 6.95
C ALA A 335 2.04 9.81 7.94
N ASP A 336 1.86 11.01 7.39
CA ASP A 336 1.82 12.25 8.15
C ASP A 336 0.57 13.07 7.79
N SER A 337 -0.08 13.58 8.83
CA SER A 337 -1.36 14.27 8.78
C SER A 337 -1.66 14.96 10.11
N GLY A 338 -2.82 15.61 10.19
CA GLY A 338 -3.33 16.26 11.37
C GLY A 338 -4.84 16.48 11.32
N VAL A 339 -5.41 16.65 12.50
CA VAL A 339 -6.81 17.03 12.71
C VAL A 339 -6.81 18.46 13.20
N PHE A 340 -7.44 19.35 12.44
CA PHE A 340 -7.61 20.73 12.82
C PHE A 340 -8.83 20.91 13.72
N ILE A 341 -8.65 21.63 14.83
CA ILE A 341 -9.69 21.90 15.82
C ILE A 341 -9.86 23.42 15.88
N ARG A 342 -10.85 23.96 15.18
CA ARG A 342 -11.14 25.40 15.07
C ARG A 342 -10.01 26.27 14.47
N LYS A 343 -8.86 25.69 14.06
CA LYS A 343 -7.72 26.27 13.29
C LYS A 343 -6.37 25.64 13.67
N PRO A 344 -6.00 25.47 14.95
CA PRO A 344 -4.77 24.77 15.31
C PRO A 344 -4.83 23.29 14.93
N GLN A 345 -3.68 22.73 14.58
CA GLN A 345 -3.56 21.34 14.13
C GLN A 345 -3.05 20.44 15.25
N LEU A 346 -3.88 19.46 15.64
CA LEU A 346 -3.42 18.31 16.40
C LEU A 346 -2.82 17.29 15.43
N GLN A 347 -1.60 16.84 15.70
CA GLN A 347 -0.93 15.88 14.84
C GLN A 347 -1.62 14.50 14.91
N CYS A 348 -1.87 13.87 13.77
CA CYS A 348 -2.56 12.58 13.65
C CYS A 348 -1.92 11.80 12.50
N ARG A 349 -1.18 10.72 12.80
CA ARG A 349 -0.17 10.15 11.89
C ARG A 349 0.19 8.71 12.31
N ASP A 350 1.11 8.08 11.59
CA ASP A 350 1.77 6.88 12.11
C ASP A 350 2.73 7.26 13.25
N TYR A 351 2.23 7.37 14.48
CA TYR A 351 2.99 7.88 15.63
C TYR A 351 4.32 7.12 15.84
N SER A 352 4.30 5.81 15.64
CA SER A 352 5.49 4.97 15.82
C SER A 352 6.65 5.34 14.86
N LEU A 353 6.36 5.95 13.71
CA LEU A 353 7.35 6.28 12.67
C LEU A 353 7.46 7.79 12.36
N ALA A 354 6.40 8.57 12.55
CA ALA A 354 6.35 10.02 12.32
C ALA A 354 6.04 10.83 13.60
N GLY A 355 6.54 12.07 13.69
CA GLY A 355 6.25 12.98 14.82
C GLY A 355 6.89 12.61 16.17
N PRO A 356 6.51 13.31 17.25
CA PRO A 356 7.19 13.23 18.55
C PRO A 356 6.82 12.01 19.40
N TRP A 357 5.61 11.46 19.24
CA TRP A 357 5.12 10.38 20.11
C TRP A 357 5.50 9.00 19.56
N LYS A 358 6.68 8.49 19.94
CA LYS A 358 7.16 7.18 19.45
C LYS A 358 6.74 5.97 20.27
N SER A 359 6.20 6.20 21.47
CA SER A 359 6.02 5.16 22.48
C SER A 359 4.67 5.28 23.21
N LEU A 360 3.60 5.53 22.47
CA LEU A 360 2.24 5.52 23.01
C LEU A 360 1.83 4.07 23.34
N PRO A 361 1.55 3.72 24.60
CA PRO A 361 1.31 2.33 25.03
C PRO A 361 0.15 1.63 24.32
N ASN A 362 -0.94 2.36 24.06
CA ASN A 362 -2.17 1.81 23.51
C ASN A 362 -2.30 2.06 22.00
N TYR A 363 -1.37 2.78 21.38
CA TYR A 363 -1.37 2.99 19.93
C TYR A 363 -1.16 1.67 19.18
N LYS A 364 -1.97 1.45 18.16
CA LYS A 364 -1.92 0.26 17.28
C LYS A 364 -1.44 0.67 15.90
N PRO A 365 -0.15 0.48 15.55
CA PRO A 365 0.37 0.83 14.24
C PRO A 365 -0.40 0.16 13.10
N GLN A 366 -0.72 0.92 12.06
CA GLN A 366 -1.44 0.48 10.85
C GLN A 366 -2.86 -0.08 11.08
N ASP A 367 -3.38 -0.03 12.30
CA ASP A 367 -4.74 -0.45 12.65
C ASP A 367 -5.59 0.75 13.12
N TRP A 368 -6.88 0.54 13.34
CA TRP A 368 -7.83 1.56 13.77
C TRP A 368 -7.56 2.01 15.21
N ASN A 369 -7.37 3.32 15.40
CA ASN A 369 -7.15 3.99 16.68
C ASN A 369 -8.25 5.05 16.89
N GLU A 370 -8.79 5.15 18.09
CA GLU A 370 -9.76 6.20 18.45
C GLU A 370 -9.00 7.45 18.92
N LEU A 371 -9.26 8.57 18.25
CA LEU A 371 -8.86 9.90 18.69
C LEU A 371 -10.06 10.56 19.37
N VAL A 372 -9.85 11.07 20.59
CA VAL A 372 -10.85 11.83 21.34
C VAL A 372 -10.30 13.22 21.64
N VAL A 373 -11.07 14.25 21.32
CA VAL A 373 -10.75 15.65 21.59
C VAL A 373 -11.93 16.27 22.33
N GLN A 374 -11.73 16.60 23.60
CA GLN A 374 -12.72 17.31 24.42
C GLN A 374 -12.31 18.77 24.53
N VAL A 375 -13.09 19.66 23.94
CA VAL A 375 -12.93 21.12 24.02
C VAL A 375 -13.81 21.66 25.12
N GLN A 376 -13.23 22.37 26.08
CA GLN A 376 -13.94 23.10 27.12
C GLN A 376 -13.25 24.43 27.42
N GLY A 377 -13.98 25.53 27.41
CA GLY A 377 -13.45 26.85 27.76
C GLY A 377 -12.24 27.30 26.92
N GLY A 378 -12.18 26.91 25.65
CA GLY A 378 -11.07 27.25 24.74
C GLY A 378 -9.80 26.40 24.90
N ILE A 379 -9.86 25.32 25.69
CA ILE A 379 -8.77 24.36 25.86
C ILE A 379 -9.27 22.97 25.44
N ALA A 380 -8.47 22.24 24.68
CA ALA A 380 -8.76 20.87 24.29
C ALA A 380 -7.86 19.86 25.01
N HIS A 381 -8.49 18.81 25.55
CA HIS A 381 -7.83 17.61 26.03
C HIS A 381 -7.92 16.52 24.96
N CYS A 382 -6.77 16.06 24.48
CA CYS A 382 -6.63 15.21 23.29
C CYS A 382 -5.99 13.87 23.65
N THR A 383 -6.64 12.76 23.33
CA THR A 383 -6.13 11.41 23.56
C THR A 383 -6.22 10.51 22.32
N CYS A 384 -5.35 9.51 22.26
CA CYS A 384 -5.39 8.42 21.28
C CYS A 384 -5.45 7.09 22.03
N ASN A 385 -6.55 6.35 21.91
CA ASN A 385 -6.81 5.12 22.68
C ASN A 385 -6.61 5.32 24.20
N GLY A 386 -6.96 6.50 24.71
CA GLY A 386 -6.74 6.89 26.12
C GLY A 386 -5.34 7.45 26.43
N ASP A 387 -4.34 7.26 25.57
CA ASP A 387 -3.02 7.88 25.76
C ASP A 387 -3.08 9.38 25.50
N ILE A 388 -2.53 10.19 26.41
CA ILE A 388 -2.55 11.65 26.30
C ILE A 388 -1.62 12.10 25.18
N LEU A 389 -2.17 12.81 24.19
CA LEU A 389 -1.40 13.50 23.16
C LEU A 389 -1.10 14.93 23.58
N ASN A 390 -2.10 15.64 24.12
CA ASN A 390 -1.99 17.01 24.62
C ASN A 390 -3.12 17.29 25.61
N SER A 391 -2.81 17.81 26.80
CA SER A 391 -3.79 18.14 27.83
C SER A 391 -4.25 19.60 27.83
N GLU A 392 -3.52 20.49 27.18
CA GLU A 392 -3.74 21.95 27.21
C GLU A 392 -3.70 22.56 25.80
N PHE A 393 -4.34 21.89 24.83
CA PHE A 393 -4.31 22.32 23.44
C PHE A 393 -5.23 23.51 23.23
N LYS A 394 -4.66 24.72 23.20
CA LYS A 394 -5.42 25.98 23.06
C LYS A 394 -6.13 26.04 21.72
N VAL A 395 -7.43 26.33 21.73
CA VAL A 395 -8.27 26.45 20.54
C VAL A 395 -9.03 27.79 20.52
N PRO A 396 -9.28 28.37 19.33
CA PRO A 396 -10.14 29.56 19.20
C PRO A 396 -11.56 29.34 19.74
N ALA A 397 -12.31 30.43 19.93
CA ALA A 397 -13.70 30.37 20.39
C ALA A 397 -14.64 29.67 19.39
N THR A 398 -14.39 29.81 18.09
CA THR A 398 -15.15 29.14 17.02
C THR A 398 -14.22 28.76 15.87
N GLY A 399 -14.65 27.81 15.05
CA GLY A 399 -14.01 27.46 13.80
C GLY A 399 -14.40 26.06 13.31
N PRO A 400 -13.95 25.67 12.11
CA PRO A 400 -14.25 24.37 11.53
C PRO A 400 -13.40 23.24 12.12
N ILE A 401 -13.79 22.00 11.85
CA ILE A 401 -12.93 20.82 12.00
C ILE A 401 -12.30 20.51 10.64
N GLY A 402 -11.02 20.11 10.63
CA GLY A 402 -10.32 19.80 9.39
C GLY A 402 -9.48 18.53 9.48
N LEU A 403 -9.22 17.92 8.32
CA LEU A 403 -8.36 16.77 8.14
C LEU A 403 -7.27 17.13 7.13
N GLU A 404 -6.00 16.99 7.49
CA GLU A 404 -4.89 17.18 6.57
C GLU A 404 -4.52 15.89 5.85
N GLY A 405 -4.01 15.97 4.63
CA GLY A 405 -3.18 14.93 4.04
C GLY A 405 -1.86 15.51 3.62
N ASP A 406 -0.74 15.05 4.18
CA ASP A 406 0.61 15.50 3.79
C ASP A 406 1.35 14.42 2.98
N ARG A 407 1.67 13.29 3.62
CA ARG A 407 2.32 12.14 2.97
C ARG A 407 1.74 10.83 3.47
N GLY A 408 1.85 9.79 2.64
CA GLY A 408 1.25 8.48 2.91
C GLY A 408 -0.28 8.54 2.91
N GLN A 409 -0.90 7.38 3.09
CA GLN A 409 -2.35 7.28 3.16
C GLN A 409 -2.80 7.32 4.63
N MET A 410 -3.83 8.12 4.87
CA MET A 410 -4.60 8.12 6.12
C MET A 410 -6.02 7.69 5.81
N GLU A 411 -6.65 7.00 6.74
CA GLU A 411 -8.07 6.69 6.65
C GLU A 411 -8.75 7.10 7.95
N TYR A 412 -9.94 7.68 7.82
CA TYR A 412 -10.79 8.08 8.94
C TYR A 412 -12.15 7.40 8.82
N ARG A 413 -12.76 7.09 9.96
CA ARG A 413 -14.17 6.67 10.03
C ARG A 413 -14.78 7.10 11.36
N HIS A 414 -16.09 6.93 11.46
CA HIS A 414 -16.85 7.23 12.69
C HIS A 414 -16.58 8.64 13.25
N ILE A 415 -16.36 9.62 12.35
CA ILE A 415 -16.11 11.02 12.74
C ILE A 415 -17.42 11.60 13.24
N ARG A 416 -17.47 11.96 14.52
CA ARG A 416 -18.69 12.33 15.22
C ARG A 416 -18.42 13.33 16.33
N MET A 417 -19.43 14.13 16.64
CA MET A 417 -19.31 15.20 17.63
C MET A 417 -20.51 15.22 18.57
N LYS A 418 -20.26 15.54 19.83
CA LYS A 418 -21.29 15.82 20.84
C LYS A 418 -21.04 17.20 21.42
N THR A 419 -21.98 18.11 21.26
CA THR A 419 -21.95 19.42 21.92
C THR A 419 -22.13 19.26 23.43
N LEU A 420 -21.33 19.99 24.20
CA LEU A 420 -21.45 20.12 25.64
C LEU A 420 -22.30 21.37 25.93
N LYS A 421 -23.30 21.20 26.80
CA LYS A 421 -24.19 22.29 27.22
C LYS A 421 -23.61 23.02 28.42
#